data_AF-A0A0F9T5U7-F1
#
_entry.id   AF-A0A0F9T5U7-F1
#
_cell.length_a   1.000
_cell.length_b   1.000
_cell.length_c   1.000
_cell.angle_alpha   90.00
_cell.angle_beta   90.00
_cell.angle_gamma   90.00
#
_symmetry.space_group_name_H-M   'P 1'
#
loop_
_entity.id
_entity.type
_entity.pdbx_description
1 polymer ?
#
loop_
_entity_poly.entity_id
_entity_poly.type
_entity_poly.pdbx_seq_one_letter_code
_entity_poly.pdbx_strand_id
1 'polypeptide(L)'
;MTSFLPTRQVLSQWKDRKKWVEKPLFPGYLFVHTPWAQLDRVTGTRGVAYLVGDGSSAIPIPDDQVQGIRQMVEAPCPTMPWPWLKKGKRVRVMAGPLAGLETYIVERKKNRKSYLILTIELLGRSVAVEIDPRYVEVIP
;
A
#
# COMPACT_ATOMS: atom_id res chain seq x y z
N MET A 1 -13.18 -9.39 -13.99
CA MET A 1 -12.90 -9.22 -12.55
C MET A 1 -11.48 -9.69 -12.28
N THR A 2 -10.66 -8.89 -11.61
CA THR A 2 -9.32 -9.26 -11.17
C THR A 2 -9.17 -8.96 -9.68
N SER A 3 -8.29 -9.69 -8.99
CA SER A 3 -7.98 -9.47 -7.58
C SER A 3 -6.50 -9.15 -7.40
N PHE A 4 -6.18 -8.47 -6.30
CA PHE A 4 -4.82 -8.10 -5.95
C PHE A 4 -4.63 -8.16 -4.43
N LEU A 5 -3.69 -9.01 -4.02
CA LEU A 5 -3.24 -9.12 -2.65
C LEU A 5 -1.80 -8.58 -2.57
N PRO A 6 -1.59 -7.34 -2.10
CA PRO A 6 -0.23 -6.85 -1.89
C PRO A 6 0.41 -7.63 -0.75
N THR A 7 1.57 -8.22 -1.00
CA THR A 7 2.37 -8.95 -0.01
C THR A 7 3.72 -8.27 0.21
N ARG A 8 4.36 -8.60 1.34
CA ARG A 8 5.75 -8.21 1.64
C ARG A 8 6.53 -9.41 2.13
N GLN A 9 7.82 -9.43 1.85
CA GLN A 9 8.72 -10.46 2.40
C GLN A 9 9.05 -10.17 3.87
N VAL A 10 8.95 -11.18 4.71
CA VAL A 10 9.29 -11.13 6.13
C VAL A 10 10.17 -12.32 6.46
N LEU A 11 11.27 -12.09 7.18
CA LEU A 11 12.09 -13.17 7.70
C LEU A 11 11.37 -13.81 8.90
N SER A 12 10.82 -15.01 8.69
CA SER A 12 10.19 -15.79 9.75
C SER A 12 11.23 -16.70 10.39
N GLN A 13 11.43 -16.56 11.69
CA GLN A 13 12.27 -17.45 12.47
C GLN A 13 11.39 -18.49 13.18
N TRP A 14 11.59 -19.75 12.83
CA TRP A 14 11.14 -20.92 13.59
C TRP A 14 12.33 -21.42 14.43
N LYS A 15 12.04 -22.26 15.43
CA LYS A 15 12.99 -22.69 16.48
C LYS A 15 14.43 -22.86 16.00
N ASP A 16 14.64 -23.54 14.86
CA ASP A 16 15.97 -23.78 14.28
C ASP A 16 16.17 -23.27 12.84
N ARG A 17 15.18 -22.57 12.23
CA ARG A 17 15.24 -22.17 10.81
C ARG A 17 14.72 -20.75 10.57
N LYS A 18 15.45 -19.98 9.76
CA LYS A 18 14.99 -18.69 9.21
C LYS A 18 14.57 -18.88 7.75
N LYS A 19 13.35 -18.47 7.40
CA LYS A 19 12.81 -18.55 6.03
C LYS A 19 12.13 -17.23 5.67
N TRP A 20 12.38 -16.73 4.47
CA TRP A 20 11.61 -15.64 3.89
C TRP A 20 10.20 -16.14 3.54
N VAL A 21 9.19 -15.45 4.06
CA VAL A 21 7.78 -15.74 3.78
C VAL A 21 7.07 -14.48 3.33
N GLU A 22 6.07 -14.64 2.48
CA GLU A 22 5.19 -13.54 2.11
C GLU A 22 4.09 -13.37 3.16
N LYS A 23 3.86 -12.12 3.58
CA LYS A 23 2.73 -11.76 4.42
C LYS A 23 1.94 -10.63 3.77
N PRO A 24 0.60 -10.59 3.92
CA PRO A 24 -0.21 -9.48 3.43
C PRO A 24 0.31 -8.14 3.96
N LEU A 25 0.41 -7.16 3.08
CA LEU A 25 0.78 -5.79 3.42
C LEU A 25 -0.36 -5.09 4.18
N PHE A 26 -1.60 -5.40 3.81
CA PHE A 26 -2.82 -5.01 4.50
C PHE A 26 -3.57 -6.27 4.97
N PRO A 27 -3.23 -6.83 6.15
CA PRO A 27 -3.92 -8.01 6.66
C PRO A 27 -5.43 -7.77 6.78
N GLY A 28 -6.22 -8.73 6.27
CA GLY A 28 -7.69 -8.64 6.26
C GLY A 28 -8.29 -7.93 5.04
N TYR A 29 -7.45 -7.43 4.11
CA TYR A 29 -7.93 -6.73 2.91
C TYR A 29 -7.47 -7.43 1.63
N LEU A 30 -8.35 -7.42 0.63
CA LEU A 30 -8.10 -7.84 -0.74
C LEU A 30 -8.66 -6.77 -1.66
N PHE A 31 -7.88 -6.34 -2.64
CA PHE A 31 -8.32 -5.37 -3.64
C PHE A 31 -8.96 -6.13 -4.80
N VAL A 32 -10.09 -5.65 -5.29
CA VAL A 32 -10.80 -6.24 -6.43
C VAL A 32 -11.15 -5.16 -7.44
N HIS A 33 -10.87 -5.42 -8.71
CA HIS A 33 -11.30 -4.59 -9.82
C HIS A 33 -12.44 -5.29 -10.55
N THR A 34 -13.64 -4.73 -10.44
CA THR A 34 -14.87 -5.35 -10.91
C THR A 34 -15.95 -4.29 -11.22
N PRO A 35 -16.83 -4.54 -12.20
CA PRO A 35 -18.03 -3.72 -12.38
C PRO A 35 -18.97 -3.80 -11.17
N TRP A 36 -19.70 -2.72 -10.89
CA TRP A 36 -20.72 -2.66 -9.84
C TRP A 36 -21.76 -3.79 -9.92
N ALA A 37 -22.18 -4.15 -11.14
CA ALA A 37 -23.13 -5.24 -11.39
C ALA A 37 -22.65 -6.64 -10.95
N GLN A 38 -21.37 -6.78 -10.56
CA GLN A 38 -20.79 -8.05 -10.12
C GLN A 38 -20.43 -8.07 -8.63
N LEU A 39 -20.78 -7.04 -7.85
CA LEU A 39 -20.44 -6.99 -6.42
C LEU A 39 -21.01 -8.16 -5.61
N ASP A 40 -22.22 -8.63 -5.93
CA ASP A 40 -22.84 -9.78 -5.25
C ASP A 40 -22.02 -11.07 -5.40
N ARG A 41 -21.28 -11.21 -6.52
CA ARG A 41 -20.36 -12.33 -6.72
C ARG A 41 -19.16 -12.24 -5.77
N VAL A 42 -18.70 -11.02 -5.48
CA VAL A 42 -17.60 -10.79 -4.54
C VAL A 42 -18.06 -11.12 -3.12
N THR A 43 -19.18 -10.56 -2.66
CA THR A 43 -19.70 -10.78 -1.31
C THR A 43 -20.16 -12.21 -1.08
N GLY A 44 -20.65 -12.90 -2.12
CA GLY A 44 -20.99 -14.32 -2.08
C GLY A 44 -19.78 -15.27 -2.05
N THR A 45 -18.55 -14.78 -2.27
CA THR A 45 -17.34 -15.62 -2.24
C THR A 45 -17.00 -16.02 -0.81
N ARG A 46 -16.81 -17.32 -0.56
CA ARG A 46 -16.44 -17.84 0.77
C ARG A 46 -15.16 -17.18 1.30
N GLY A 47 -15.24 -16.66 2.52
CA GLY A 47 -14.13 -15.98 3.19
C GLY A 47 -14.10 -14.47 2.99
N VAL A 48 -14.96 -13.92 2.14
CA VAL A 48 -15.23 -12.48 2.09
C VAL A 48 -16.17 -12.11 3.23
N ALA A 49 -15.76 -11.16 4.07
CA ALA A 49 -16.58 -10.68 5.17
C ALA A 49 -17.60 -9.63 4.69
N TYR A 50 -17.12 -8.55 4.09
CA TYR A 50 -17.93 -7.46 3.54
C TYR A 50 -17.05 -6.56 2.64
N LEU A 51 -17.68 -5.66 1.88
CA LEU A 51 -17.01 -4.61 1.11
C LEU A 51 -16.82 -3.36 1.97
N VAL A 52 -15.63 -2.76 1.95
CA VAL A 52 -15.32 -1.57 2.74
C VAL A 52 -16.00 -0.34 2.15
N GLY A 53 -16.62 0.49 3.00
CA GLY A 53 -17.39 1.65 2.56
C GLY A 53 -17.96 2.48 3.72
N ASP A 54 -18.95 3.33 3.45
CA ASP A 54 -19.58 4.24 4.42
C ASP A 54 -20.80 3.64 5.17
N GLY A 55 -20.97 2.33 5.09
CA GLY A 55 -22.10 1.61 5.67
C GLY A 55 -23.34 1.54 4.78
N SER A 56 -23.46 2.39 3.76
CA SER A 56 -24.56 2.34 2.78
C SER A 56 -24.15 1.70 1.45
N SER A 57 -22.89 1.86 1.06
CA SER A 57 -22.34 1.32 -0.18
C SER A 57 -20.86 1.02 -0.06
N ALA A 58 -20.34 0.15 -0.94
CA ALA A 58 -18.89 -0.01 -1.09
C ALA A 58 -18.30 1.30 -1.66
N ILE A 59 -17.11 1.69 -1.22
CA ILE A 59 -16.42 2.87 -1.74
C ILE A 59 -15.30 2.42 -2.66
N PRO A 60 -15.23 2.91 -3.91
CA PRO A 60 -14.12 2.59 -4.80
C PRO A 60 -12.84 3.27 -4.32
N ILE A 61 -11.72 2.56 -4.43
CA ILE A 61 -10.39 3.12 -4.20
C ILE A 61 -9.89 3.68 -5.55
N PRO A 62 -9.34 4.90 -5.59
CA PRO A 62 -8.74 5.46 -6.80
C PRO A 62 -7.66 4.56 -7.42
N ASP A 63 -7.65 4.44 -8.75
CA ASP A 63 -6.74 3.54 -9.48
C ASP A 63 -5.26 3.90 -9.26
N ASP A 64 -4.95 5.19 -9.14
CA ASP A 64 -3.60 5.71 -8.85
C ASP A 64 -3.08 5.23 -7.49
N GLN A 65 -3.94 5.13 -6.47
CA GLN A 65 -3.57 4.58 -5.17
C GLN A 65 -3.24 3.09 -5.25
N VAL A 66 -4.04 2.31 -5.98
CA VAL A 66 -3.80 0.87 -6.16
C VAL A 66 -2.54 0.65 -7.01
N GLN A 67 -2.35 1.45 -8.05
CA GLN A 67 -1.14 1.44 -8.88
C GLN A 67 0.10 1.78 -8.05
N GLY A 68 0.01 2.78 -7.18
CA GLY A 68 1.10 3.14 -6.28
C GLY A 68 1.46 2.01 -5.31
N ILE A 69 0.47 1.28 -4.78
CA ILE A 69 0.73 0.09 -3.97
C ILE A 69 1.49 -0.96 -4.80
N ARG A 70 1.06 -1.23 -6.05
CA ARG A 70 1.74 -2.19 -6.94
C ARG A 70 3.20 -1.81 -7.15
N GLN A 71 3.45 -0.55 -7.53
CA GLN A 71 4.81 -0.03 -7.69
C GLN A 71 5.64 -0.20 -6.41
N MET A 72 5.05 0.11 -5.24
CA MET A 72 5.73 -0.07 -3.95
C MET A 72 6.08 -1.53 -3.67
N VAL A 73 5.18 -2.49 -3.90
CA VAL A 73 5.45 -3.91 -3.60
C VAL A 73 6.39 -4.58 -4.60
N GLU A 74 6.41 -4.11 -5.85
CA GLU A 74 7.28 -4.63 -6.91
C GLU A 74 8.68 -4.02 -6.87
N ALA A 75 8.82 -2.81 -6.32
CA ALA A 75 10.10 -2.15 -6.22
C ALA A 75 11.05 -2.91 -5.28
N PRO A 76 12.35 -3.01 -5.61
CA PRO A 76 13.39 -3.67 -4.79
C PRO A 76 13.79 -2.85 -3.56
N CYS A 77 12.84 -2.17 -2.94
CA CYS A 77 13.01 -1.35 -1.75
C CYS A 77 12.18 -1.92 -0.60
N PRO A 78 12.68 -1.89 0.64
CA PRO A 78 11.95 -2.41 1.79
C PRO A 78 10.61 -1.67 2.00
N THR A 79 9.50 -2.41 1.89
CA THR A 79 8.16 -1.92 2.18
C THR A 79 7.72 -2.36 3.57
N MET A 80 7.02 -1.47 4.29
CA MET A 80 6.50 -1.79 5.62
C MET A 80 5.14 -1.13 5.89
N PRO A 81 4.27 -1.79 6.67
CA PRO A 81 3.08 -1.12 7.19
C PRO A 81 3.47 0.11 8.00
N TRP A 82 2.68 1.16 7.90
CA TRP A 82 2.93 2.42 8.58
C TRP A 82 1.67 2.92 9.30
N PRO A 83 1.80 3.57 10.47
CA PRO A 83 0.65 4.22 11.11
C PRO A 83 -0.01 5.21 10.16
N TRP A 84 -1.33 5.28 10.20
CA TRP A 84 -2.08 6.22 9.37
C TRP A 84 -1.62 7.66 9.65
N LEU A 85 -1.23 8.36 8.59
CA LEU A 85 -0.76 9.75 8.66
C LEU A 85 -1.54 10.61 7.69
N LYS A 86 -2.04 11.74 8.20
CA LYS A 86 -2.69 12.81 7.44
C LYS A 86 -1.73 13.89 6.93
N LYS A 87 -0.43 13.81 7.27
CA LYS A 87 0.51 14.93 7.10
C LYS A 87 1.88 14.49 6.60
N GLY A 88 2.37 15.19 5.58
CA GLY A 88 3.69 15.11 4.98
C GLY A 88 3.79 16.18 3.89
N LYS A 89 4.96 16.35 3.27
CA LYS A 89 5.05 17.16 2.04
C LYS A 89 4.60 16.31 0.87
N ARG A 90 3.72 16.83 0.03
CA ARG A 90 3.36 16.15 -1.22
C ARG A 90 4.58 16.14 -2.13
N VAL A 91 4.91 14.98 -2.67
CA VAL A 91 6.06 14.78 -3.53
C VAL A 91 5.69 13.93 -4.73
N ARG A 92 6.45 14.09 -5.82
CA ARG A 92 6.51 13.15 -6.93
C ARG A 92 7.87 12.49 -6.97
N VAL A 93 7.91 11.18 -7.21
CA VAL A 93 9.17 10.47 -7.45
C VAL A 93 9.61 10.69 -8.89
N MET A 94 10.84 11.12 -9.07
CA MET A 94 11.40 11.51 -10.37
C MET A 94 12.19 10.40 -11.06
N ALA A 95 12.69 9.42 -10.32
CA ALA A 95 13.54 8.37 -10.86
C ALA A 95 13.43 7.05 -10.10
N GLY A 96 13.87 5.97 -10.75
CA GLY A 96 13.87 4.62 -10.18
C GLY A 96 12.53 3.89 -10.32
N PRO A 97 12.36 2.76 -9.63
CA PRO A 97 11.21 1.86 -9.79
C PRO A 97 9.88 2.47 -9.34
N LEU A 98 9.92 3.58 -8.60
CA LEU A 98 8.75 4.30 -8.12
C LEU A 98 8.48 5.59 -8.91
N ALA A 99 9.19 5.84 -10.02
CA ALA A 99 9.05 7.06 -10.80
C ALA A 99 7.60 7.31 -11.22
N GLY A 100 7.15 8.56 -11.12
CA GLY A 100 5.77 8.98 -11.36
C GLY A 100 4.83 8.81 -10.17
N LEU A 101 5.23 8.11 -9.10
CA LEU A 101 4.42 7.98 -7.90
C LEU A 101 4.29 9.33 -7.19
N GLU A 102 3.05 9.82 -7.05
CA GLU A 102 2.73 10.98 -6.23
C GLU A 102 2.23 10.55 -4.87
N THR A 103 2.87 11.06 -3.82
CA THR A 103 2.55 10.65 -2.46
C THR A 103 3.10 11.63 -1.43
N TYR A 104 3.00 11.31 -0.14
CA TYR A 104 3.57 12.15 0.92
C TYR A 104 4.94 11.64 1.34
N ILE A 105 5.91 12.54 1.56
CA ILE A 105 7.20 12.19 2.18
C ILE A 105 7.23 12.58 3.66
N VAL A 106 7.83 11.70 4.46
CA VAL A 106 8.13 11.95 5.88
C VAL A 106 9.60 11.60 6.16
N GLU A 107 10.32 12.53 6.76
CA GLU A 107 11.71 12.32 7.20
C GLU A 107 11.75 11.92 8.68
N ARG A 108 12.54 10.89 9.01
CA ARG A 108 12.81 10.50 10.40
C ARG A 108 14.14 11.10 10.88
N LYS A 109 14.04 12.15 11.71
CA LYS A 109 15.17 12.89 12.30
C LYS A 109 16.25 12.01 12.94
N LYS A 110 15.88 10.89 13.58
CA LYS A 110 16.81 10.07 14.36
C LYS A 110 17.82 9.30 13.48
N ASN A 111 17.44 8.92 12.26
CA ASN A 111 18.24 8.05 11.41
C ASN A 111 18.54 8.65 10.01
N ARG A 112 18.16 9.90 9.75
CA ARG A 112 18.27 10.57 8.43
C ARG A 112 17.70 9.76 7.26
N LYS A 113 16.68 8.95 7.54
CA LYS A 113 15.96 8.16 6.54
C LYS A 113 14.68 8.88 6.15
N SER A 114 14.37 8.86 4.86
CA SER A 114 13.13 9.39 4.32
C SER A 114 12.25 8.27 3.81
N TYR A 115 10.95 8.46 3.97
CA TYR A 115 9.95 7.48 3.61
C TYR A 115 8.87 8.12 2.75
N LEU A 116 8.57 7.50 1.62
CA LEU A 116 7.33 7.73 0.90
C LEU A 116 6.20 7.02 1.63
N ILE A 117 5.09 7.72 1.85
CA ILE A 117 3.94 7.26 2.61
C ILE A 117 2.71 7.31 1.71
N LEU A 118 2.28 6.14 1.24
CA LEU A 118 1.01 5.99 0.53
C LEU A 118 -0.08 5.63 1.54
N THR A 119 -1.12 6.46 1.61
CA THR A 119 -2.26 6.27 2.53
C THR A 119 -3.49 5.85 1.75
N ILE A 120 -4.11 4.73 2.15
CA ILE A 120 -5.45 4.36 1.70
C ILE A 120 -6.42 4.76 2.79
N GLU A 121 -7.09 5.90 2.60
CA GLU A 121 -8.00 6.47 3.59
C GLU A 121 -9.13 5.51 3.95
N LEU A 122 -9.69 4.83 2.95
CA LEU A 122 -10.76 3.84 3.13
C LEU A 122 -10.37 2.72 4.10
N LEU A 123 -9.10 2.33 4.13
CA LEU A 123 -8.62 1.27 5.02
C LEU A 123 -8.16 1.83 6.38
N GLY A 124 -7.97 3.14 6.49
CA GLY A 124 -7.27 3.76 7.63
C GLY A 124 -5.84 3.24 7.78
N ARG A 125 -5.18 2.87 6.67
CA ARG A 125 -3.83 2.28 6.66
C ARG A 125 -2.89 3.05 5.74
N SER A 126 -1.61 3.00 6.06
CA SER A 126 -0.55 3.56 5.22
C SER A 126 0.56 2.53 4.99
N VAL A 127 1.28 2.69 3.88
CA VAL A 127 2.47 1.92 3.51
C VAL A 127 3.63 2.89 3.42
N ALA A 128 4.75 2.50 4.01
CA ALA A 128 6.00 3.24 3.92
C ALA A 128 7.01 2.48 3.07
N VAL A 129 7.71 3.23 2.23
CA VAL A 129 8.87 2.76 1.47
C VAL A 129 10.03 3.71 1.71
N GLU A 130 11.18 3.16 2.05
CA GLU A 130 12.40 3.95 2.22
C GLU A 130 12.88 4.49 0.87
N ILE A 131 13.18 5.79 0.80
CA ILE A 131 13.66 6.44 -0.42
C ILE A 131 14.81 7.40 -0.12
N ASP A 132 15.71 7.55 -1.10
CA ASP A 132 16.67 8.66 -1.11
C ASP A 132 15.95 9.97 -1.46
N PRO A 133 16.03 11.02 -0.62
CA PRO A 133 15.40 12.32 -0.90
C PRO A 133 15.78 12.94 -2.24
N ARG A 134 16.91 12.56 -2.85
CA ARG A 134 17.35 13.07 -4.15
C ARG A 134 16.47 12.61 -5.32
N TYR A 135 15.68 11.56 -5.13
CA TYR A 135 14.78 11.04 -6.16
C TYR A 135 13.37 11.63 -6.09
N VAL A 136 13.12 12.61 -5.23
CA VAL A 136 11.79 13.21 -5.09
C VAL A 136 11.81 14.71 -5.35
N GLU A 137 10.76 15.20 -5.99
CA GLU A 137 10.46 16.63 -6.09
C GLU A 137 9.27 16.95 -5.19
N VAL A 138 9.30 18.09 -4.49
CA VAL A 138 8.13 18.59 -3.76
C VAL A 138 7.17 19.21 -4.77
N ILE A 139 5.93 18.77 -4.75
CA ILE A 139 4.87 19.33 -5.60
C ILE A 139 3.91 20.18 -4.75
N PRO A 140 3.35 21.26 -5.32
CA PRO A 140 2.41 22.15 -4.62
C PRO A 140 1.17 21.44 -4.07
#